data_AF-A0A6P0Z3Q4-F1
#
_entry.id   AF-A0A6P0Z3Q4-F1
#
_cell.length_a   1.000
_cell.length_b   1.000
_cell.length_c   1.000
_cell.angle_alpha   90.00
_cell.angle_beta   90.00
_cell.angle_gamma   90.00
#
_symmetry.space_group_name_H-M   'P 1'
#
loop_
_entity.id
_entity.type
_entity.pdbx_description
1 polymer ?
#
loop_
_entity_poly.entity_id
_entity_poly.type
_entity_poly.pdbx_seq_one_letter_code
_entity_poly.pdbx_strand_id
1 'polypeptide(L)'
;MKKVAHFFHLDEIHFEDFTRTPLVIRAAAACLEQVACQKRRRYCLEQWQKLDHLADFRSKQYYWQQFYEADRRLKELEPIRRASLSELI
;
A
#
# COMPACT_ATOMS: atom_id res chain seq x y z
N MET A 1 0.63 11.49 -48.93
CA MET A 1 0.11 10.59 -47.88
C MET A 1 0.51 11.01 -46.44
N LYS A 2 0.81 12.30 -46.17
CA LYS A 2 1.23 12.76 -44.81
C LYS A 2 0.08 13.12 -43.85
N LYS A 3 -1.16 13.26 -44.33
CA LYS A 3 -2.31 13.72 -43.50
C LYS A 3 -3.00 12.62 -42.70
N VAL A 4 -2.85 11.35 -43.08
CA VAL A 4 -3.50 10.22 -42.39
C VAL A 4 -2.71 9.79 -41.14
N ALA A 5 -1.39 9.99 -41.13
CA ALA A 5 -0.54 9.63 -40.00
C ALA A 5 -0.94 10.36 -38.69
N HIS A 6 -1.39 11.60 -38.76
CA HIS A 6 -1.80 12.39 -37.59
C HIS A 6 -3.08 11.88 -36.90
N PHE A 7 -3.94 11.11 -37.59
CA PHE A 7 -5.14 10.52 -36.98
C PHE A 7 -4.79 9.33 -36.07
N PHE A 8 -3.68 8.64 -36.32
CA PHE A 8 -3.23 7.49 -35.52
C PHE A 8 -2.38 7.90 -34.29
N HIS A 9 -2.04 9.18 -34.13
CA HIS A 9 -1.31 9.66 -32.94
C HIS A 9 -2.23 9.98 -31.75
N LEU A 10 -3.56 9.97 -31.96
CA LEU A 10 -4.55 10.18 -30.90
C LEU A 10 -4.84 8.92 -30.09
N ASP A 11 -4.45 7.74 -30.59
CA ASP A 11 -4.80 6.45 -29.97
C ASP A 11 -3.76 5.96 -28.95
N GLU A 12 -2.47 6.27 -29.14
CA GLU A 12 -1.39 5.80 -28.24
C GLU A 12 -1.47 6.46 -26.85
N ILE A 13 -1.67 7.78 -26.80
CA ILE A 13 -1.76 8.55 -25.55
C ILE A 13 -3.01 8.13 -24.75
N HIS A 14 -4.14 7.92 -25.43
CA HIS A 14 -5.39 7.51 -24.78
C HIS A 14 -5.36 6.06 -24.29
N PHE A 15 -4.70 5.16 -25.01
CA PHE A 15 -4.58 3.76 -24.59
C PHE A 15 -3.65 3.61 -23.36
N GLU A 16 -2.51 4.31 -23.35
CA GLU A 16 -1.62 4.37 -22.19
C GLU A 16 -2.32 4.99 -20.97
N ASP A 17 -3.05 6.09 -21.13
CA ASP A 17 -3.77 6.71 -20.00
C ASP A 17 -4.85 5.78 -19.43
N PHE A 18 -5.61 5.06 -20.28
CA PHE A 18 -6.63 4.11 -19.83
C PHE A 18 -6.03 2.90 -19.08
N THR A 19 -4.88 2.40 -19.52
CA THR A 19 -4.20 1.25 -18.92
C THR A 19 -3.42 1.62 -17.67
N ARG A 20 -2.84 2.82 -17.63
CA ARG A 20 -2.01 3.32 -16.51
C ARG A 20 -2.82 3.86 -15.34
N THR A 21 -3.97 4.48 -15.58
CA THR A 21 -4.80 5.05 -14.51
C THR A 21 -5.16 4.05 -13.41
N PRO A 22 -5.64 2.83 -13.71
CA PRO A 22 -5.89 1.80 -12.68
C PRO A 22 -4.62 1.40 -11.90
N LEU A 23 -3.46 1.36 -12.55
CA LEU A 23 -2.18 1.02 -11.93
C LEU A 23 -1.74 2.09 -10.93
N VAL A 24 -1.86 3.37 -11.31
CA VAL A 24 -1.55 4.51 -10.43
C VAL A 24 -2.47 4.52 -9.21
N ILE A 25 -3.78 4.28 -9.40
CA ILE A 25 -4.73 4.22 -8.28
C ILE A 25 -4.37 3.08 -7.31
N ARG A 26 -4.06 1.89 -7.83
CA ARG A 26 -3.65 0.74 -7.01
C ARG A 26 -2.36 1.01 -6.25
N ALA A 27 -1.36 1.59 -6.92
CA ALA A 27 -0.10 1.97 -6.30
C ALA A 27 -0.32 2.99 -5.17
N ALA A 28 -1.13 4.03 -5.41
CA ALA A 28 -1.46 5.04 -4.41
C ALA A 28 -2.21 4.43 -3.21
N ALA A 29 -3.20 3.56 -3.47
CA ALA A 29 -3.94 2.86 -2.42
C ALA A 29 -3.01 1.98 -1.56
N ALA A 30 -2.11 1.21 -2.19
CA ALA A 30 -1.13 0.39 -1.48
C ALA A 30 -0.18 1.24 -0.62
N CYS A 31 0.27 2.39 -1.14
CA CYS A 31 1.09 3.34 -0.38
C CYS A 31 0.36 3.90 0.85
N LEU A 32 -0.89 4.32 0.69
CA LEU A 32 -1.72 4.82 1.79
C LEU A 32 -1.94 3.75 2.86
N GLU A 33 -2.24 2.52 2.44
CA GLU A 33 -2.43 1.40 3.34
C GLU A 33 -1.14 1.05 4.11
N GLN A 34 0.01 1.06 3.43
CA GLN A 34 1.31 0.84 4.06
C GLN A 34 1.58 1.88 5.17
N VAL A 35 1.34 3.17 4.90
CA VAL A 35 1.50 4.23 5.90
C VAL A 35 0.55 4.02 7.09
N ALA A 36 -0.69 3.62 6.84
CA ALA A 36 -1.65 3.31 7.90
C ALA A 36 -1.17 2.13 8.77
N CYS A 37 -0.71 1.04 8.16
CA CYS A 37 -0.17 -0.11 8.88
C CYS A 37 1.09 0.25 9.68
N GLN A 38 1.99 1.06 9.14
CA GLN A 38 3.17 1.53 9.87
C GLN A 38 2.80 2.36 11.11
N LYS A 39 1.83 3.28 10.97
CA LYS A 39 1.32 4.08 12.09
C LYS A 39 0.71 3.18 13.16
N ARG A 40 -0.14 2.22 12.77
CA ARG A 40 -0.76 1.25 13.68
C ARG A 40 0.28 0.40 14.40
N ARG A 41 1.25 -0.16 13.67
CA ARG A 41 2.35 -0.96 14.23
C ARG A 41 3.12 -0.18 15.29
N ARG A 42 3.49 1.07 15.00
CA ARG A 42 4.19 1.95 15.94
C ARG A 42 3.34 2.23 17.18
N TYR A 43 2.09 2.65 16.99
CA TYR A 43 1.17 2.92 18.08
C TYR A 43 0.98 1.70 18.99
N CYS A 44 0.72 0.52 18.42
CA CYS A 44 0.53 -0.70 19.20
C CYS A 44 1.77 -1.07 20.01
N LEU A 45 2.96 -0.91 19.43
CA LEU A 45 4.22 -1.14 20.15
C LEU A 45 4.40 -0.16 21.31
N GLU A 46 4.13 1.12 21.10
CA GLU A 46 4.21 2.16 22.14
C GLU A 46 3.22 1.88 23.28
N GLN A 47 1.98 1.49 22.97
CA GLN A 47 1.00 1.13 24.00
C GLN A 47 1.41 -0.13 24.74
N TRP A 48 1.87 -1.15 24.02
CA TRP A 48 2.33 -2.40 24.63
C TRP A 48 3.48 -2.16 25.62
N GLN A 49 4.43 -1.28 25.29
CA GLN A 49 5.55 -0.94 26.17
C GLN A 49 5.13 -0.22 27.45
N LYS A 50 4.03 0.53 27.43
CA LYS A 50 3.52 1.31 28.58
C LYS A 50 2.74 0.48 29.59
N LEU A 51 2.23 -0.69 29.18
CA LEU A 51 1.39 -1.53 30.03
C LEU A 51 2.21 -2.41 30.98
N ASP A 52 1.73 -2.59 32.21
CA ASP A 52 2.29 -3.56 33.14
C ASP A 52 1.90 -4.98 32.69
N HIS A 53 2.87 -5.91 32.66
CA HIS A 53 2.63 -7.29 32.27
C HIS A 53 1.68 -8.04 33.20
N LEU A 54 1.69 -7.72 34.50
CA LEU A 54 0.97 -8.46 35.52
C LEU A 54 -0.44 -7.90 35.75
N ALA A 55 -0.61 -6.59 35.60
CA ALA A 55 -1.91 -5.92 35.77
C ALA A 55 -2.75 -5.91 34.48
N ASP A 56 -2.12 -5.78 33.31
CA ASP A 56 -2.81 -5.49 32.04
C ASP A 56 -2.61 -6.59 30.98
N PHE A 57 -2.52 -7.85 31.39
CA PHE A 57 -2.21 -8.99 30.51
C PHE A 57 -3.07 -9.01 29.23
N ARG A 58 -4.39 -8.85 29.36
CA ARG A 58 -5.32 -8.88 28.22
C ARG A 58 -5.08 -7.73 27.25
N SER A 59 -4.82 -6.53 27.76
CA SER A 59 -4.50 -5.35 26.97
C SER A 59 -3.17 -5.51 26.25
N LYS A 60 -2.17 -6.11 26.91
CA LYS A 60 -0.90 -6.47 26.26
C LYS A 60 -1.08 -7.49 25.15
N GLN A 61 -1.85 -8.54 25.37
CA GLN A 61 -2.14 -9.53 24.34
C GLN A 61 -2.82 -8.88 23.13
N TYR A 62 -3.78 -7.98 23.37
CA TYR A 62 -4.45 -7.23 22.32
C TYR A 62 -3.45 -6.41 21.49
N TYR A 63 -2.66 -5.54 22.12
CA TYR A 63 -1.72 -4.70 21.39
C TYR A 63 -0.65 -5.51 20.66
N TRP A 64 -0.24 -6.65 21.22
CA TRP A 64 0.69 -7.57 20.55
C TRP A 64 0.08 -8.20 19.29
N GLN A 65 -1.16 -8.67 19.37
CA GLN A 65 -1.86 -9.21 18.21
C GLN A 65 -2.03 -8.13 17.12
N GLN A 66 -2.42 -6.92 17.52
CA GLN A 66 -2.60 -5.80 16.58
C GLN A 66 -1.30 -5.35 15.92
N PHE A 67 -0.19 -5.39 16.65
CA PHE A 67 1.14 -5.20 16.09
C PHE A 67 1.44 -6.25 15.02
N TYR A 68 1.20 -7.53 15.33
CA TYR A 68 1.50 -8.63 14.41
C TYR A 68 0.63 -8.62 13.16
N GLU A 69 -0.67 -8.29 13.29
CA GLU A 69 -1.57 -8.11 12.16
C GLU A 69 -1.09 -6.98 11.22
N ALA A 70 -0.68 -5.84 11.78
CA ALA A 70 -0.12 -4.74 11.00
C ALA A 70 1.21 -5.12 10.31
N ASP A 71 2.08 -5.88 10.99
CA ASP A 71 3.34 -6.37 10.43
C ASP A 71 3.12 -7.37 9.30
N ARG A 72 2.17 -8.31 9.46
CA ARG A 72 1.77 -9.26 8.42
C ARG A 72 1.24 -8.51 7.20
N ARG A 73 0.36 -7.53 7.40
CA ARG A 73 -0.21 -6.75 6.30
C ARG A 73 0.86 -5.97 5.54
N LEU A 74 1.86 -5.41 6.22
CA LEU A 74 3.00 -4.76 5.55
C LEU A 74 3.76 -5.71 4.63
N LYS A 75 3.99 -6.95 5.06
CA LYS A 75 4.65 -7.98 4.24
C LYS A 75 3.81 -8.40 3.02
N GLU A 76 2.49 -8.45 3.18
CA GLU A 76 1.56 -8.74 2.07
C GLU A 76 1.51 -7.60 1.03
N LEU A 77 1.65 -6.35 1.46
CA LEU A 77 1.65 -5.17 0.59
C LEU A 77 2.95 -5.02 -0.21
N GLU A 78 4.06 -5.55 0.30
CA GLU A 78 5.37 -5.41 -0.33
C GLU A 78 5.45 -5.99 -1.78
N PRO A 79 4.97 -7.20 -2.08
CA PRO A 79 4.94 -7.71 -3.46
C PRO A 79 4.01 -6.90 -4.37
N ILE A 80 2.85 -6.46 -3.86
CA ILE A 80 1.89 -5.63 -4.63
C ILE A 80 2.53 -4.31 -5.04
N ARG A 81 3.29 -3.68 -4.12
CA ARG A 81 4.04 -2.45 -4.39
C ARG A 81 5.15 -2.67 -5.42
N ARG A 82 5.90 -3.77 -5.33
CA ARG A 82 6.95 -4.09 -6.31
C ARG A 82 6.37 -4.32 -7.70
N ALA A 83 5.27 -5.08 -7.81
CA ALA A 83 4.60 -5.32 -9.09
C ALA A 83 4.06 -4.00 -9.69
N SER A 84 3.33 -3.22 -8.90
CA SER A 84 2.78 -1.94 -9.38
C SER A 84 3.85 -0.93 -9.77
N LEU A 85 5.01 -0.89 -9.10
CA LEU A 85 6.13 -0.04 -9.54
C LEU A 85 6.76 -0.54 -10.85
N SER A 86 6.98 -1.85 -10.99
CA SER A 86 7.53 -2.42 -12.22
C SER A 86 6.60 -2.24 -13.42
N GLU A 87 5.28 -2.17 -13.21
CA GLU A 87 4.28 -1.92 -14.26
C GLU A 87 4.14 -0.43 -14.63
N LEU A 88 4.76 0.48 -13.87
CA LEU A 88 4.71 1.93 -14.09
C LEU A 88 5.98 2.52 -14.73
N ILE A 89 7.07 1.73 -14.81
CA ILE A 89 8.38 2.10 -15.39
C ILE A 89 8.47 1.53 -16.80
#